data_AF-A0A6A5GE15-F1
#
_entry.id   AF-A0A6A5GE15-F1
#
_cell.length_a   1.000
_cell.length_b   1.000
_cell.length_c   1.000
_cell.angle_alpha   90.00
_cell.angle_beta   90.00
_cell.angle_gamma   90.00
#
_symmetry.space_group_name_H-M   'P 1'
#
loop_
_entity.id
_entity.type
_entity.pdbx_description
1 polymer ?
#
loop_
_entity_poly.entity_id
_entity_poly.type
_entity_poly.pdbx_seq_one_letter_code
_entity_poly.pdbx_strand_id
1 'polypeptide(L)'
;MLSKVQISLAILSILVIFIHAETVCNGTELSVENDAEVGLLTEKPCTKVYGNIVIRNLHSPKRMPNYWTVEELYGSLIIENTTNLGDSVNLQNLRAIRADAFPAIVVRGNQGLKLAIGARLGLVSTKHSITYYFADNWPAYMTESQHYTLFMASEKRRPIFLTDNHFLTKQCDEWYYSLWTFVFAILCFVAAVALIGISIYGRRDEKKKIL
;
A
#
# COMPACT_ATOMS: atom_id res chain seq x y z
N MET A 1 -44.18 -12.66 6.91
CA MET A 1 -43.15 -13.42 6.16
C MET A 1 -41.85 -12.64 5.89
N LEU A 2 -41.82 -11.29 5.98
CA LEU A 2 -40.58 -10.50 5.80
C LEU A 2 -39.50 -10.70 6.88
N SER A 3 -39.87 -11.05 8.11
CA SER A 3 -38.91 -11.14 9.24
C SER A 3 -37.92 -12.30 9.13
N LYS A 4 -38.31 -13.44 8.52
CA LYS A 4 -37.41 -14.61 8.42
C LYS A 4 -36.35 -14.47 7.33
N VAL A 5 -36.64 -13.72 6.26
CA VAL A 5 -35.72 -13.46 5.14
C VAL A 5 -34.61 -12.48 5.55
N GLN A 6 -34.92 -11.48 6.38
CA GLN A 6 -33.92 -10.53 6.87
C GLN A 6 -32.94 -11.17 7.86
N ILE A 7 -33.41 -12.10 8.68
CA ILE A 7 -32.55 -12.85 9.62
C ILE A 7 -31.62 -13.80 8.85
N SER A 8 -32.09 -14.47 7.79
CA SER A 8 -31.22 -15.34 6.98
C SER A 8 -30.17 -14.56 6.18
N LEU A 9 -30.50 -13.35 5.70
CA LEU A 9 -29.54 -12.49 4.98
C LEU A 9 -28.45 -11.95 5.91
N ALA A 10 -28.81 -11.55 7.13
CA ALA A 10 -27.87 -11.09 8.14
C ALA A 10 -26.94 -12.22 8.62
N ILE A 11 -27.47 -13.44 8.77
CA ILE A 11 -26.66 -14.62 9.10
C ILE A 11 -25.73 -14.99 7.93
N LEU A 12 -26.19 -14.88 6.68
CA LEU A 12 -25.35 -15.11 5.50
C LEU A 12 -24.25 -14.05 5.36
N SER A 13 -24.50 -12.78 5.69
CA SER A 13 -23.48 -11.72 5.67
C SER A 13 -22.47 -11.84 6.81
N ILE A 14 -22.83 -12.50 7.91
CA ILE A 14 -21.91 -12.84 9.01
C ILE A 14 -21.10 -14.11 8.68
N LEU A 15 -21.65 -15.04 7.90
CA LEU A 15 -21.01 -16.30 7.48
C LEU A 15 -20.13 -16.19 6.23
N VAL A 16 -20.09 -15.06 5.54
CA VAL A 16 -18.91 -14.68 4.73
C VAL A 16 -17.79 -14.27 5.68
N ILE A 17 -17.42 -15.20 6.56
CA ILE A 17 -16.11 -15.21 7.18
C ILE A 17 -15.20 -15.44 5.99
N PHE A 18 -14.51 -14.38 5.57
CA PHE A 18 -13.43 -14.49 4.59
C PHE A 18 -12.47 -15.56 5.11
N ILE A 19 -12.59 -16.78 4.60
CA ILE A 19 -11.56 -17.81 4.76
C ILE A 19 -10.40 -17.28 3.93
N HIS A 20 -9.61 -16.41 4.55
CA HIS A 20 -8.43 -15.85 3.95
C HIS A 20 -7.41 -16.99 3.93
N ALA A 21 -7.40 -17.73 2.82
CA ALA A 21 -6.53 -18.88 2.67
C ALA A 21 -5.08 -18.41 2.73
N GLU A 22 -4.42 -18.71 3.85
CA GLU A 22 -3.01 -18.41 4.01
C GLU A 22 -2.20 -19.32 3.10
N THR A 23 -1.47 -18.70 2.20
CA THR A 23 -0.66 -19.33 1.16
C THR A 23 0.77 -18.88 1.34
N VAL A 24 1.56 -19.78 1.92
CA VAL A 24 2.97 -19.55 2.19
C VAL A 24 3.79 -19.90 0.95
N CYS A 25 4.73 -19.03 0.61
CA CYS A 25 5.71 -19.23 -0.46
C CYS A 25 7.11 -18.83 0.00
N ASN A 26 8.12 -19.38 -0.65
CA ASN A 26 9.49 -18.92 -0.47
C ASN A 26 9.76 -17.67 -1.33
N GLY A 27 10.58 -16.74 -0.83
CA GLY A 27 11.00 -15.55 -1.55
C GLY A 27 11.69 -15.88 -2.88
N THR A 28 12.36 -17.02 -2.98
CA THR A 28 12.97 -17.51 -4.22
C THR A 28 11.93 -17.82 -5.31
N GLU A 29 10.71 -18.22 -4.97
CA GLU A 29 9.63 -18.50 -5.94
C GLU A 29 9.06 -17.23 -6.57
N LEU A 30 9.30 -16.09 -5.91
CA LEU A 30 8.90 -14.76 -6.33
C LEU A 30 10.10 -13.89 -6.73
N SER A 31 11.30 -14.45 -6.75
CA SER A 31 12.51 -13.73 -7.13
C SER A 31 12.79 -13.95 -8.62
N VAL A 32 13.36 -12.93 -9.25
CA VAL A 32 13.74 -12.95 -10.66
C VAL A 32 15.07 -12.24 -10.83
N GLU A 33 16.04 -12.88 -11.45
CA GLU A 33 17.38 -12.32 -11.61
C GLU A 33 17.73 -11.86 -13.02
N ASN A 34 16.88 -12.20 -13.99
CA ASN A 34 16.98 -11.80 -15.40
C ASN A 34 15.63 -11.95 -16.11
N ASP A 35 15.53 -11.41 -17.32
CA ASP A 35 14.28 -11.44 -18.09
C ASP A 35 13.74 -12.87 -18.36
N ALA A 36 14.59 -13.89 -18.46
CA ALA A 36 14.16 -15.25 -18.78
C ALA A 36 13.40 -15.92 -17.61
N GLU A 37 13.78 -15.57 -16.38
CA GLU A 37 13.20 -16.15 -15.16
C GLU A 37 11.80 -15.62 -14.83
N VAL A 38 11.34 -14.55 -15.48
CA VAL A 38 9.99 -14.01 -15.24
C VAL A 38 8.90 -15.07 -15.52
N GLY A 39 9.13 -15.97 -16.49
CA GLY A 39 8.21 -17.07 -16.79
C GLY A 39 8.26 -18.24 -15.80
N LEU A 40 9.21 -18.23 -14.86
CA LEU A 40 9.38 -19.24 -13.82
C LEU A 40 8.77 -18.81 -12.49
N LEU A 41 8.23 -17.59 -12.41
CA LEU A 41 7.53 -17.10 -11.24
C LEU A 41 6.34 -18.01 -10.91
N THR A 42 6.16 -18.31 -9.63
CA THR A 42 5.05 -19.16 -9.16
C THR A 42 3.70 -18.54 -9.50
N GLU A 43 2.81 -19.30 -10.14
CA GLU A 43 1.41 -18.87 -10.38
C GLU A 43 0.55 -18.94 -9.11
N LYS A 44 1.11 -19.49 -8.02
CA LYS A 44 0.42 -19.60 -6.74
C LYS A 44 0.16 -18.19 -6.17
N PRO A 45 -1.07 -17.87 -5.74
CA PRO A 45 -1.38 -16.59 -5.12
C PRO A 45 -0.81 -16.55 -3.70
N CYS A 46 0.43 -16.13 -3.54
CA CYS A 46 1.13 -16.08 -2.25
C CYS A 46 0.63 -14.91 -1.41
N THR A 47 0.28 -15.17 -0.15
CA THR A 47 -0.14 -14.15 0.84
C THR A 47 0.95 -13.90 1.87
N LYS A 48 1.72 -14.94 2.25
CA LYS A 48 2.91 -14.80 3.09
C LYS A 48 4.15 -15.33 2.37
N VAL A 49 5.22 -14.56 2.44
CA VAL A 49 6.49 -14.88 1.79
C VAL A 49 7.59 -14.94 2.83
N TYR A 50 8.33 -16.06 2.89
CA TYR A 50 9.51 -16.19 3.74
C TYR A 50 10.77 -16.14 2.91
N GLY A 51 11.72 -15.30 3.32
CA GLY A 51 12.93 -15.03 2.54
C GLY A 51 12.80 -13.76 1.70
N ASN A 52 13.91 -13.36 1.10
CA ASN A 52 13.97 -12.12 0.33
C ASN A 52 13.29 -12.29 -1.04
N ILE A 53 12.60 -11.25 -1.49
CA ILE A 53 12.15 -11.12 -2.88
C ILE A 53 13.21 -10.30 -3.60
N VAL A 54 13.92 -10.91 -4.54
CA VAL A 54 15.00 -10.27 -5.31
C VAL A 54 14.54 -10.10 -6.75
N ILE A 55 14.52 -8.88 -7.25
CA ILE A 55 14.15 -8.54 -8.64
C ILE A 55 15.31 -7.79 -9.23
N ARG A 56 16.07 -8.39 -10.15
CA ARG A 56 17.25 -7.76 -10.73
C ARG A 56 17.43 -8.01 -12.23
N ASN A 57 18.16 -7.12 -12.89
CA ASN A 57 18.55 -7.21 -14.30
C ASN A 57 17.37 -7.48 -15.27
N LEU A 58 16.23 -6.85 -15.00
CA LEU A 58 15.05 -6.90 -15.87
C LEU A 58 15.06 -5.71 -16.80
N HIS A 59 15.10 -5.95 -18.11
CA HIS A 59 15.18 -4.88 -19.10
C HIS A 59 13.97 -4.81 -20.02
N SER A 60 13.18 -5.88 -20.04
CA SER A 60 11.97 -5.98 -20.84
C SER A 60 10.74 -5.68 -19.98
N PRO A 61 9.77 -4.87 -20.48
CA PRO A 61 8.52 -4.67 -19.76
C PRO A 61 7.74 -5.99 -19.71
N LYS A 62 7.62 -6.58 -18.53
CA LYS A 62 6.90 -7.84 -18.29
C LYS A 62 5.99 -7.72 -17.08
N ARG A 63 4.71 -8.09 -17.24
CA ARG A 63 3.73 -8.08 -16.14
C ARG A 63 4.01 -9.23 -15.17
N MET A 64 4.04 -8.93 -13.88
CA MET A 64 4.27 -9.91 -12.81
C MET A 64 3.13 -9.81 -11.78
N PRO A 65 1.95 -10.39 -12.07
CA PRO A 65 0.75 -10.21 -11.24
C PRO A 65 0.87 -10.87 -9.85
N ASN A 66 1.81 -11.80 -9.68
CA ASN A 66 1.95 -12.66 -8.51
C ASN A 66 2.28 -11.87 -7.23
N TYR A 67 2.83 -10.66 -7.37
CA TYR A 67 3.11 -9.76 -6.25
C TYR A 67 1.85 -9.14 -5.65
N TRP A 68 0.74 -9.07 -6.39
CA TRP A 68 -0.46 -8.38 -5.94
C TRP A 68 -1.09 -9.02 -4.71
N THR A 69 -0.99 -10.34 -4.56
CA THR A 69 -1.61 -11.09 -3.46
C THR A 69 -0.77 -11.08 -2.18
N VAL A 70 0.49 -10.63 -2.26
CA VAL A 70 1.41 -10.66 -1.13
C VAL A 70 0.98 -9.66 -0.06
N GLU A 71 0.75 -10.15 1.15
CA GLU A 71 0.32 -9.34 2.30
C GLU A 71 1.41 -9.21 3.36
N GLU A 72 2.21 -10.26 3.58
CA GLU A 72 3.31 -10.24 4.55
C GLU A 72 4.60 -10.77 3.92
N LEU A 73 5.68 -10.03 4.12
CA LEU A 73 7.03 -10.40 3.70
C LEU A 73 7.94 -10.57 4.93
N TYR A 74 8.37 -11.80 5.19
CA TYR A 74 9.38 -12.15 6.20
C TYR A 74 10.75 -12.23 5.54
N GLY A 75 11.22 -11.08 5.08
CA GLY A 75 12.47 -10.88 4.38
C GLY A 75 12.56 -9.44 3.88
N SER A 76 13.52 -9.19 3.00
CA SER A 76 13.71 -7.91 2.33
C SER A 76 13.18 -7.93 0.91
N LEU A 77 12.65 -6.80 0.47
CA LEU A 77 12.37 -6.54 -0.95
C LEU A 77 13.59 -5.87 -1.57
N ILE A 78 14.19 -6.49 -2.58
CA ILE A 78 15.41 -6.03 -3.22
C ILE A 78 15.13 -5.87 -4.72
N ILE A 79 15.25 -4.65 -5.24
CA ILE A 79 15.02 -4.33 -6.66
C ILE A 79 16.24 -3.61 -7.21
N GLU A 80 16.97 -4.22 -8.14
CA GLU A 80 18.26 -3.72 -8.59
C GLU A 80 18.44 -3.76 -10.11
N ASN A 81 19.02 -2.71 -10.68
CA ASN A 81 19.47 -2.69 -12.08
C ASN A 81 18.37 -3.10 -13.08
N THR A 82 17.16 -2.59 -12.91
CA THR A 82 16.02 -2.87 -13.82
C THR A 82 15.69 -1.66 -14.68
N THR A 83 15.14 -1.87 -15.88
CA THR A 83 14.73 -0.78 -16.78
C THR A 83 13.31 -1.01 -17.30
N ASN A 84 12.48 0.02 -17.30
CA ASN A 84 11.11 0.04 -17.84
C ASN A 84 10.14 -0.97 -17.19
N LEU A 85 10.27 -1.21 -15.88
CA LEU A 85 9.33 -2.06 -15.16
C LEU A 85 7.91 -1.47 -15.06
N GLY A 86 7.75 -0.15 -15.17
CA GLY A 86 6.44 0.49 -15.00
C GLY A 86 5.80 0.04 -13.68
N ASP A 87 4.52 -0.35 -13.72
CA ASP A 87 3.76 -0.84 -12.56
C ASP A 87 3.81 -2.37 -12.39
N SER A 88 4.78 -3.05 -13.03
CA SER A 88 4.83 -4.51 -13.07
C SER A 88 5.12 -5.14 -11.71
N VAL A 89 5.80 -4.40 -10.82
CA VAL A 89 6.05 -4.79 -9.44
C VAL A 89 5.04 -4.06 -8.56
N ASN A 90 3.92 -4.73 -8.29
CA ASN A 90 2.79 -4.14 -7.58
C ASN A 90 2.49 -4.90 -6.29
N LEU A 91 2.82 -4.28 -5.16
CA LEU A 91 2.68 -4.80 -3.81
C LEU A 91 1.62 -4.00 -3.04
N GLN A 92 0.47 -3.72 -3.66
CA GLN A 92 -0.59 -2.89 -3.07
C GLN A 92 -1.23 -3.49 -1.81
N ASN A 93 -1.32 -4.82 -1.71
CA ASN A 93 -1.89 -5.50 -0.54
C ASN A 93 -0.87 -5.76 0.57
N LEU A 94 0.40 -5.39 0.38
CA LEU A 94 1.44 -5.59 1.38
C LEU A 94 1.13 -4.77 2.64
N ARG A 95 1.04 -5.47 3.77
CA ARG A 95 0.71 -4.92 5.10
C ARG A 95 1.91 -4.90 6.02
N ALA A 96 2.78 -5.90 5.91
CA ALA A 96 3.93 -6.04 6.79
C ALA A 96 5.21 -6.47 6.05
N ILE A 97 6.34 -5.89 6.43
CA ILE A 97 7.70 -6.34 6.08
C ILE A 97 8.48 -6.59 7.37
N ARG A 98 9.12 -7.75 7.48
CA ARG A 98 9.97 -8.14 8.61
C ARG A 98 11.28 -8.70 8.06
N ALA A 99 12.28 -7.84 7.95
CA ALA A 99 13.60 -8.20 7.50
C ALA A 99 14.56 -8.46 8.66
N ASP A 100 15.48 -9.42 8.50
CA ASP A 100 16.47 -9.72 9.54
C ASP A 100 17.86 -9.19 9.20
N ALA A 101 18.38 -9.50 8.01
CA ALA A 101 19.79 -9.23 7.69
C ALA A 101 20.02 -7.96 6.86
N PHE A 102 19.01 -7.49 6.11
CA PHE A 102 19.13 -6.41 5.14
C PHE A 102 18.16 -5.27 5.47
N PRO A 103 18.33 -4.06 4.88
CA PRO A 103 17.27 -3.06 4.87
C PRO A 103 15.95 -3.70 4.41
N ALA A 104 14.83 -3.25 4.95
CA ALA A 104 13.52 -3.84 4.64
C ALA A 104 13.18 -3.69 3.14
N ILE A 105 13.57 -2.56 2.55
CA ILE A 105 13.44 -2.28 1.13
C ILE A 105 14.78 -1.76 0.62
N VAL A 106 15.26 -2.35 -0.48
CA VAL A 106 16.44 -1.94 -1.24
C VAL A 106 16.00 -1.73 -2.68
N VAL A 107 16.15 -0.51 -3.20
CA VAL A 107 15.83 -0.16 -4.57
C VAL A 107 17.00 0.62 -5.14
N ARG A 108 17.76 0.02 -6.06
CA ARG A 108 19.00 0.62 -6.56
C ARG A 108 19.18 0.51 -8.08
N GLY A 109 19.64 1.58 -8.72
CA GLY A 109 20.10 1.50 -10.11
C GLY A 109 18.99 1.27 -11.13
N ASN A 110 17.73 1.58 -10.79
CA ASN A 110 16.58 1.28 -11.64
C ASN A 110 16.20 2.47 -12.53
N GLN A 111 15.79 2.20 -13.77
CA GLN A 111 15.29 3.19 -14.71
C GLN A 111 13.80 2.97 -15.03
N GLY A 112 12.96 3.99 -14.91
CA GLY A 112 11.53 3.91 -15.23
C GLY A 112 10.72 3.00 -14.30
N LEU A 113 11.18 2.78 -13.06
CA LEU A 113 10.47 1.99 -12.06
C LEU A 113 9.32 2.82 -11.45
N LYS A 114 8.09 2.32 -11.52
CA LYS A 114 6.96 2.84 -10.75
C LYS A 114 6.60 1.84 -9.66
N LEU A 115 7.17 2.06 -8.49
CA LEU A 115 7.00 1.16 -7.37
C LEU A 115 5.68 1.43 -6.66
N ALA A 116 4.73 0.50 -6.73
CA ALA A 116 3.49 0.56 -5.96
C ALA A 116 3.65 -0.26 -4.68
N ILE A 117 4.29 0.32 -3.66
CA ILE A 117 4.35 -0.28 -2.32
C ILE A 117 3.19 0.22 -1.48
N GLY A 118 2.34 -0.76 -1.12
CA GLY A 118 1.31 -0.76 -0.08
C GLY A 118 0.74 0.58 0.37
N ALA A 119 -0.40 0.97 -0.19
CA ALA A 119 -1.32 1.91 0.47
C ALA A 119 -1.83 1.38 1.84
N ARG A 120 -1.59 0.10 2.13
CA ARG A 120 -1.98 -0.63 3.35
C ARG A 120 -0.80 -1.04 4.22
N LEU A 121 0.43 -0.62 3.86
CA LEU A 121 1.62 -0.98 4.63
C LEU A 121 1.56 -0.29 6.00
N GLY A 122 1.45 -1.10 7.05
CA GLY A 122 1.30 -0.63 8.43
C GLY A 122 2.43 -1.04 9.35
N LEU A 123 3.29 -1.97 8.93
CA LEU A 123 4.40 -2.45 9.74
C LEU A 123 5.64 -2.74 8.89
N VAL A 124 6.77 -2.15 9.25
CA VAL A 124 8.09 -2.45 8.70
C VAL A 124 9.06 -2.60 9.85
N SER A 125 9.66 -3.78 9.97
CA SER A 125 10.70 -4.08 10.95
C SER A 125 11.96 -4.55 10.24
N THR A 126 13.12 -4.05 10.69
CA THR A 126 14.42 -4.60 10.30
C THR A 126 15.44 -4.47 11.43
N LYS A 127 16.26 -5.51 11.60
CA LYS A 127 17.42 -5.47 12.52
C LYS A 127 18.63 -4.76 11.90
N HIS A 128 18.63 -4.51 10.60
CA HIS A 128 19.68 -3.77 9.91
C HIS A 128 19.70 -2.30 10.36
N SER A 129 20.86 -1.64 10.36
CA SER A 129 20.98 -0.23 10.79
C SER A 129 20.15 0.71 9.92
N ILE A 130 20.30 0.58 8.60
CA ILE A 130 19.51 1.27 7.58
C ILE A 130 18.14 0.58 7.44
N THR A 131 17.05 1.35 7.46
CA THR A 131 15.68 0.82 7.29
C THR A 131 15.33 0.65 5.83
N TYR A 132 15.59 1.69 5.03
CA TYR A 132 15.28 1.72 3.61
C TYR A 132 16.47 2.26 2.81
N TYR A 133 16.76 1.65 1.67
CA TYR A 133 17.87 2.01 0.79
C TYR A 133 17.32 2.35 -0.60
N PHE A 134 17.52 3.59 -1.04
CA PHE A 134 17.11 4.08 -2.35
C PHE A 134 18.27 4.84 -3.00
N ALA A 135 18.90 4.32 -4.06
CA ALA A 135 20.01 5.03 -4.71
C ALA A 135 20.05 4.79 -6.22
N ASP A 136 20.60 5.72 -7.00
CA ASP A 136 20.87 5.55 -8.43
C ASP A 136 19.60 5.25 -9.26
N ASN A 137 18.42 5.69 -8.82
CA ASN A 137 17.15 5.43 -9.53
C ASN A 137 16.72 6.64 -10.39
N TRP A 138 16.28 6.39 -11.63
CA TRP A 138 15.88 7.42 -12.58
C TRP A 138 14.54 7.12 -13.26
N PRO A 139 13.59 8.05 -13.40
CA PRO A 139 13.56 9.32 -12.69
C PRO A 139 13.46 9.10 -11.19
N ALA A 140 13.91 10.08 -10.42
CA ALA A 140 13.71 10.13 -8.98
C ALA A 140 12.22 9.93 -8.65
N TYR A 141 11.83 8.77 -8.14
CA TYR A 141 10.41 8.51 -7.95
C TYR A 141 10.11 7.73 -6.68
N MET A 142 9.96 8.50 -5.60
CA MET A 142 9.06 8.18 -4.50
C MET A 142 8.23 9.42 -4.24
N THR A 143 6.90 9.30 -4.23
CA THR A 143 6.02 10.42 -3.92
C THR A 143 6.10 10.77 -2.43
N GLU A 144 5.75 12.01 -2.05
CA GLU A 144 5.65 12.41 -0.64
C GLU A 144 4.77 11.45 0.18
N SER A 145 3.65 11.02 -0.41
CA SER A 145 2.73 10.07 0.21
C SER A 145 3.36 8.69 0.47
N GLN A 146 4.21 8.20 -0.44
CA GLN A 146 4.94 6.94 -0.26
C GLN A 146 6.01 7.07 0.81
N HIS A 147 6.75 8.18 0.82
CA HIS A 147 7.73 8.47 1.86
C HIS A 147 7.06 8.54 3.24
N TYR A 148 5.94 9.26 3.37
CA TYR A 148 5.15 9.32 4.60
C TYR A 148 4.64 7.94 5.05
N THR A 149 4.12 7.14 4.11
CA THR A 149 3.64 5.78 4.40
C THR A 149 4.76 4.90 4.96
N LEU A 150 5.95 4.92 4.35
CA LEU A 150 7.12 4.18 4.83
C LEU A 150 7.64 4.71 6.17
N PHE A 151 7.59 6.03 6.38
CA PHE A 151 7.97 6.62 7.64
C PHE A 151 7.07 6.15 8.79
N MET A 152 5.75 6.16 8.57
CA MET A 152 4.74 5.77 9.56
C MET A 152 4.66 4.27 9.80
N ALA A 153 4.93 3.45 8.78
CA ALA A 153 4.91 2.00 8.91
C ALA A 153 6.11 1.43 9.69
N SER A 154 7.20 2.19 9.82
CA SER A 154 8.43 1.73 10.49
C SER A 154 8.23 1.50 11.99
N GLU A 155 8.66 0.34 12.49
CA GLU A 155 8.73 0.03 13.92
C GLU A 155 9.76 0.93 14.65
N LYS A 156 10.81 1.36 13.95
CA LYS A 156 11.79 2.32 14.50
C LYS A 156 11.15 3.70 14.58
N ARG A 157 11.29 4.35 15.74
CA ARG A 157 10.86 5.75 15.97
C ARG A 157 11.47 6.77 15.00
N ARG A 158 12.67 6.46 14.47
CA ARG A 158 13.37 7.26 13.46
C ARG A 158 13.91 6.31 12.39
N PRO A 159 13.13 5.96 11.36
CA PRO A 159 13.62 5.14 10.26
C PRO A 159 14.77 5.85 9.54
N ILE A 160 15.80 5.11 9.16
CA ILE A 160 16.92 5.64 8.39
C ILE A 160 16.65 5.33 6.91
N PHE A 161 16.43 6.39 6.13
CA PHE A 161 16.38 6.36 4.69
C PHE A 161 17.78 6.71 4.16
N LEU A 162 18.45 5.75 3.53
CA LEU A 162 19.66 6.03 2.77
C LEU A 162 19.24 6.40 1.35
N THR A 163 19.30 7.68 1.03
CA THR A 163 18.91 8.22 -0.27
C THR A 163 20.06 8.97 -0.93
N ASP A 164 20.21 8.85 -2.25
CA ASP A 164 21.15 9.69 -3.01
C ASP A 164 20.55 11.07 -3.34
N ASN A 165 21.36 11.97 -3.89
CA ASN A 165 20.94 13.34 -4.22
C ASN A 165 19.84 13.41 -5.29
N HIS A 166 19.56 12.32 -5.99
CA HIS A 166 18.45 12.23 -6.93
C HIS A 166 17.11 12.11 -6.18
N PHE A 167 17.09 11.69 -4.92
CA PHE A 167 15.87 11.56 -4.14
C PHE A 167 15.42 12.92 -3.57
N LEU A 168 14.52 13.61 -4.28
CA LEU A 168 13.82 14.79 -3.76
C LEU A 168 12.72 14.35 -2.78
N THR A 169 13.06 14.15 -1.51
CA THR A 169 12.04 14.15 -0.46
C THR A 169 11.65 15.60 -0.17
N LYS A 170 10.59 16.08 -0.81
CA LYS A 170 9.98 17.34 -0.36
C LYS A 170 9.31 17.04 0.98
N GLN A 171 9.70 17.73 2.04
CA GLN A 171 9.04 17.58 3.34
C GLN A 171 7.55 17.84 3.14
N CYS A 172 6.69 16.95 3.67
CA CYS A 172 5.27 17.23 3.72
C CYS A 172 5.08 18.59 4.38
N ASP A 173 4.47 19.51 3.64
CA ASP A 173 4.06 20.80 4.19
C ASP A 173 2.86 20.55 5.10
N GLU A 174 3.14 20.09 6.32
CA GLU A 174 2.17 19.70 7.34
C GLU A 174 1.14 20.82 7.56
N TRP A 175 1.59 22.08 7.45
CA TRP A 175 0.74 23.25 7.49
C TRP A 175 -0.28 23.27 6.36
N TYR A 176 0.15 23.03 5.12
CA TYR A 176 -0.74 23.00 3.96
C TYR A 176 -1.83 21.92 4.11
N TYR A 177 -1.46 20.69 4.47
CA TYR A 177 -2.43 19.60 4.64
C TYR A 177 -3.33 19.80 5.87
N SER A 178 -2.80 20.34 6.97
CA SER A 178 -3.60 20.71 8.15
C SER A 178 -4.61 21.81 7.83
N LEU A 179 -4.24 22.79 7.00
CA LEU A 179 -5.14 23.85 6.56
C LEU A 179 -6.30 23.28 5.73
N TRP A 180 -5.99 22.43 4.74
CA TRP A 180 -7.02 21.86 3.87
C TRP A 180 -7.96 20.89 4.58
N THR A 181 -7.44 20.06 5.50
CA THR A 181 -8.28 19.19 6.33
C THR A 181 -9.21 20.00 7.23
N PHE A 182 -8.73 21.09 7.82
CA PHE A 182 -9.57 22.02 8.58
C PHE A 182 -10.67 22.67 7.74
N VAL A 183 -10.33 23.19 6.55
CA VAL A 183 -11.30 23.78 5.61
C VAL A 183 -12.36 22.76 5.20
N PHE A 184 -11.95 21.53 4.88
CA PHE A 184 -12.86 20.46 4.49
C PHE A 184 -13.80 20.06 5.64
N ALA A 185 -13.28 19.97 6.86
CA ALA A 185 -14.07 19.67 8.05
C ALA A 185 -15.14 20.73 8.32
N ILE A 186 -14.81 22.03 8.14
CA ILE A 186 -15.79 23.13 8.25
C ILE A 186 -16.87 23.01 7.18
N LEU A 187 -16.49 22.75 5.92
CA LEU A 187 -17.45 22.59 4.83
C LEU A 187 -18.42 21.42 5.09
N CYS A 188 -17.89 20.28 5.54
CA CYS A 188 -18.71 19.14 5.94
C CYS A 188 -19.64 19.47 7.13
N PHE A 189 -19.15 20.21 8.12
CA PHE A 189 -19.96 20.64 9.26
C PHE A 189 -21.10 21.57 8.84
N VAL A 190 -20.83 22.59 8.02
CA VAL A 190 -21.86 23.51 7.51
C VAL A 190 -22.90 22.77 6.67
N ALA A 191 -22.47 21.86 5.78
CA ALA A 191 -23.38 21.04 4.99
C ALA A 191 -24.26 20.15 5.88
N ALA A 192 -23.69 19.51 6.91
CA ALA A 192 -24.44 18.71 7.87
C ALA A 192 -25.48 19.55 8.62
N VAL A 193 -25.12 20.74 9.11
CA VAL A 193 -26.05 21.66 9.79
C VAL A 193 -27.17 22.09 8.85
N ALA A 194 -26.87 22.42 7.60
CA ALA A 194 -27.87 22.79 6.60
C ALA A 194 -28.84 21.63 6.31
N LEU A 195 -28.32 20.41 6.12
CA LEU A 195 -29.13 19.21 5.89
C LEU A 195 -30.01 18.87 7.11
N ILE A 196 -29.47 18.98 8.33
CA ILE A 196 -30.24 18.82 9.57
C ILE A 196 -31.35 19.87 9.63
N GLY A 197 -31.03 21.13 9.34
CA GLY A 197 -32.00 22.23 9.28
C GLY A 197 -33.13 21.95 8.28
N ILE A 198 -32.80 21.55 7.05
CA ILE A 198 -33.80 21.17 6.04
C ILE A 198 -34.64 19.98 6.51
N SER A 199 -34.04 18.97 7.14
CA SER A 199 -34.77 17.79 7.60
C SER A 199 -35.75 18.08 8.74
N ILE A 200 -35.44 19.07 9.60
CA ILE A 200 -36.27 19.44 10.76
C ILE A 200 -37.33 20.48 10.35
N TYR A 201 -36.94 21.51 9.60
CA TYR A 201 -37.82 22.62 9.24
C TYR A 201 -38.60 22.36 7.95
N GLY A 202 -38.05 21.65 6.98
CA GLY A 202 -38.78 21.23 5.77
C GLY A 202 -39.95 20.29 6.08
N ARG A 203 -39.81 19.44 7.11
CA ARG A 203 -40.92 18.59 7.62
C ARG A 203 -42.05 19.39 8.27
N ARG A 204 -41.80 20.64 8.67
CA ARG A 204 -42.77 21.48 9.39
C ARG A 204 -43.76 22.13 8.42
N ASP A 205 -43.34 22.43 7.20
CA ASP A 205 -44.21 22.99 6.16
C ASP A 205 -45.14 21.94 5.53
N GLU A 206 -44.72 20.68 5.42
CA GLU A 206 -45.61 19.61 4.95
C GLU A 206 -46.78 19.34 5.91
N LYS A 207 -46.56 19.46 7.22
CA LYS A 207 -47.65 19.34 8.21
C LYS A 207 -48.62 20.53 8.22
N LYS A 208 -48.21 21.71 7.74
CA LYS A 208 -49.07 22.90 7.64
C LYS A 208 -49.97 22.91 6.40
N LYS A 209 -49.66 22.13 5.36
CA LYS A 209 -50.49 22.03 4.14
C LYS A 209 -51.67 21.06 4.24
N ILE A 210 -51.82 20.33 5.35
CA ILE A 210 -52.86 19.31 5.57
C ILE A 210 -53.92 19.78 6.60
N LEU A 211 -53.93 21.07 6.96
CA LEU A 211 -54.92 21.65 7.89
C LEU A 211 -55.69 22.79 7.22
#